data_AF-A0A4Q5Y942-F1
#
_entry.id   AF-A0A4Q5Y942-F1
#
_cell.length_a   1.000
_cell.length_b   1.000
_cell.length_c   1.000
_cell.angle_alpha   90.00
_cell.angle_beta   90.00
_cell.angle_gamma   90.00
#
_symmetry.space_group_name_H-M   'P 1'
#
loop_
_entity.id
_entity.type
_entity.pdbx_description
1 polymer ?
#
loop_
_entity_poly.entity_id
_entity_poly.type
_entity_poly.pdbx_seq_one_letter_code
_entity_poly.pdbx_strand_id
1 'polypeptide(L)'
;AGILWGACLAGYVPLSALVPSLVRKDKGAAMAILNLGAGLAVFVGPLIVGLFFGAVGAEGVCWILAGLYLVSAILTRFITLPVHASSELTKEPVVTTLEPLRTIEKT
;
A
#
# COMPACT_ATOMS: atom_id res chain seq x y z
N ALA A 1 5.12 -8.41 28.58
CA ALA A 1 4.61 -7.48 27.54
C ALA A 1 5.48 -7.47 26.28
N GLY A 2 6.78 -7.18 26.35
CA GLY A 2 7.65 -7.08 25.16
C GLY A 2 7.82 -8.36 24.34
N ILE A 3 7.71 -9.55 24.96
CA ILE A 3 7.84 -10.84 24.27
C ILE A 3 6.67 -11.08 23.29
N LEU A 4 5.44 -10.72 23.67
CA LEU A 4 4.27 -10.86 22.80
C LEU A 4 4.35 -9.90 21.61
N TRP A 5 4.82 -8.68 21.85
CA TRP A 5 5.05 -7.69 20.80
C TRP A 5 6.16 -8.12 19.83
N GLY A 6 7.27 -8.66 20.35
CA GLY A 6 8.38 -9.20 19.55
C GLY A 6 7.97 -10.43 18.71
N ALA A 7 7.13 -11.30 19.27
CA ALA A 7 6.60 -12.46 18.56
C ALA A 7 5.72 -12.05 17.36
N CYS A 8 4.90 -11.00 17.50
CA CYS A 8 4.11 -10.46 16.40
C CYS A 8 4.98 -9.85 15.29
N LEU A 9 6.07 -9.15 15.63
CA LEU A 9 6.98 -8.56 14.63
C LEU A 9 7.76 -9.62 13.85
N ALA A 10 8.17 -10.72 14.51
CA ALA A 10 8.91 -11.81 13.86
C ALA A 10 8.12 -12.47 12.73
N GLY A 11 6.79 -12.56 12.84
CA GLY A 11 5.92 -13.08 11.78
C GLY A 11 5.74 -12.12 10.60
N TYR A 12 5.96 -10.82 10.80
CA TYR A 12 5.77 -9.80 9.76
C TYR A 12 6.98 -9.68 8.81
N VAL A 13 8.18 -10.03 9.29
CA VAL A 13 9.45 -10.00 8.53
C VAL A 13 9.42 -10.88 7.25
N PRO A 14 9.01 -12.16 7.29
CA PRO A 14 8.96 -12.99 6.08
C PRO A 14 7.84 -12.57 5.11
N LEU A 15 6.79 -11.89 5.59
CA LEU A 15 5.68 -11.42 4.76
C LEU A 15 6.15 -10.33 3.78
N SER A 16 7.02 -9.42 4.24
CA SER A 16 7.58 -8.33 3.44
C SER A 16 8.54 -8.80 2.35
N ALA A 17 9.08 -10.02 2.48
CA ALA A 17 9.96 -10.66 1.49
C ALA A 17 9.19 -11.41 0.38
N LEU A 18 7.92 -11.77 0.61
CA LEU A 18 7.05 -12.44 -0.38
C LEU A 18 6.45 -11.46 -1.40
N VAL A 19 6.06 -10.27 -0.95
CA VAL A 19 5.45 -9.21 -1.79
C VAL A 19 6.31 -8.74 -3.00
N PRO A 20 7.65 -8.59 -2.91
CA PRO A 20 8.47 -8.11 -4.04
C PRO A 20 8.71 -9.16 -5.13
N SER A 21 8.52 -10.44 -4.81
CA SER A 21 8.51 -11.53 -5.81
C SER A 21 7.30 -11.38 -6.75
N LEU A 22 6.25 -10.69 -6.27
CA LEU A 22 4.90 -10.29 -6.73
C LEU A 22 4.55 -9.94 -8.20
N VAL A 23 5.39 -9.23 -8.98
CA VAL A 23 4.85 -8.53 -10.20
C VAL A 23 5.89 -8.40 -11.32
N ARG A 24 5.48 -8.44 -12.60
CA ARG A 24 6.41 -8.40 -13.77
C ARG A 24 6.13 -7.44 -14.94
N LYS A 25 5.07 -6.62 -15.05
CA LYS A 25 4.93 -5.79 -16.27
C LYS A 25 4.20 -4.45 -16.10
N ASP A 26 4.77 -3.42 -16.74
CA ASP A 26 4.35 -2.00 -16.85
C ASP A 26 4.00 -1.25 -15.56
N LYS A 27 4.86 -1.44 -14.56
CA LYS A 27 4.76 -0.84 -13.22
C LYS A 27 5.13 0.63 -13.15
N GLY A 28 5.95 1.16 -14.06
CA GLY A 28 6.61 2.47 -13.88
C GLY A 28 5.64 3.64 -13.76
N ALA A 29 4.73 3.80 -14.73
CA ALA A 29 3.79 4.92 -14.75
C ALA A 29 2.72 4.83 -13.64
N ALA A 30 2.18 3.63 -13.41
CA ALA A 30 1.23 3.38 -12.32
C ALA A 30 1.88 3.58 -10.94
N MET A 31 3.10 3.10 -10.74
CA MET A 31 3.86 3.31 -9.49
C MET A 31 4.29 4.76 -9.32
N ALA A 32 4.54 5.51 -10.41
CA ALA A 32 4.86 6.94 -10.32
C ALA A 32 3.66 7.75 -9.81
N ILE A 33 2.45 7.50 -10.34
CA ILE A 33 1.22 8.16 -9.87
C ILE A 33 0.90 7.74 -8.43
N LEU A 34 1.07 6.46 -8.10
CA LEU A 34 0.88 5.94 -6.74
C LEU A 34 1.87 6.58 -5.75
N ASN A 35 3.16 6.62 -6.08
CA ASN A 35 4.18 7.21 -5.23
C ASN A 35 4.04 8.73 -5.12
N LEU A 36 3.58 9.41 -6.17
CA LEU A 36 3.23 10.83 -6.11
C LEU A 36 2.10 11.07 -5.10
N GLY A 37 1.03 10.26 -5.16
CA GLY A 37 -0.08 10.32 -4.20
C GLY A 37 0.35 10.02 -2.76
N ALA A 38 1.19 8.99 -2.57
CA ALA A 38 1.74 8.64 -1.27
C ALA A 38 2.66 9.74 -0.70
N GLY A 39 3.54 10.31 -1.52
CA GLY A 39 4.39 11.43 -1.15
C GLY A 39 3.58 12.69 -0.79
N LEU A 40 2.52 12.97 -1.54
CA LEU A 40 1.59 14.06 -1.22
C LEU A 40 0.85 13.81 0.10
N ALA A 41 0.39 12.59 0.37
CA ALA A 41 -0.25 12.26 1.65
C ALA A 41 0.71 12.42 2.84
N VAL A 42 1.98 12.01 2.68
CA VAL A 42 3.04 12.18 3.70
C VAL A 42 3.37 13.65 3.93
N PHE A 43 3.26 14.51 2.92
CA PHE A 43 3.45 15.96 3.09
C PHE A 43 2.22 16.65 3.71
N VAL A 44 1.03 16.30 3.22
CA VAL A 44 -0.24 16.92 3.63
C VAL A 44 -0.61 16.52 5.06
N GLY A 45 -0.27 15.32 5.53
CA GLY A 45 -0.55 14.87 6.89
C GLY A 45 0.02 15.80 7.98
N PRO A 46 1.35 15.98 8.05
CA PRO A 46 1.99 16.92 8.98
C PRO A 46 1.57 18.37 8.76
N LEU A 47 1.25 18.77 7.53
CA LEU A 47 0.76 20.12 7.22
C LEU A 47 -0.62 20.38 7.85
N ILE A 48 -1.55 19.43 7.71
CA ILE A 48 -2.87 19.48 8.37
C ILE A 48 -2.68 19.48 9.89
N VAL A 49 -1.87 18.58 10.42
CA VAL A 49 -1.60 18.53 11.87
C VAL A 49 -1.03 19.87 12.32
N GLY A 50 0.01 20.40 11.68
CA GLY A 50 0.64 21.67 12.05
C GLY A 50 -0.28 22.88 12.00
N LEU A 51 -1.16 22.97 10.98
CA LEU A 51 -2.12 24.07 10.84
C LEU A 51 -3.27 23.99 11.86
N PHE A 52 -3.81 22.81 12.10
CA PHE A 52 -5.03 22.64 12.90
C PHE A 52 -4.77 22.28 14.38
N PHE A 53 -3.56 21.81 14.72
CA PHE A 53 -3.22 21.42 16.09
C PHE A 53 -3.34 22.59 17.07
N GLY A 54 -2.94 23.81 16.65
CA GLY A 54 -3.03 25.00 17.50
C GLY A 54 -4.46 25.47 17.81
N ALA A 55 -5.44 25.11 16.98
CA ALA A 55 -6.83 25.55 17.14
C ALA A 55 -7.73 24.49 17.80
N VAL A 56 -7.49 23.20 17.51
CA VAL A 56 -8.43 22.11 17.85
C VAL A 56 -7.78 20.99 18.69
N GLY A 57 -6.48 21.07 18.94
CA GLY A 57 -5.73 20.06 19.71
C GLY A 57 -5.67 18.68 19.03
N ALA A 58 -5.13 17.69 19.74
CA ALA A 58 -4.94 16.34 19.20
C ALA A 58 -6.27 15.65 18.83
N GLU A 59 -7.31 15.82 19.64
CA GLU A 59 -8.61 15.20 19.43
C GLU A 59 -9.32 15.76 18.18
N GLY A 60 -9.25 17.08 17.95
CA GLY A 60 -9.80 17.70 16.76
C GLY A 60 -9.10 17.26 15.47
N VAL A 61 -7.77 17.12 15.51
CA VAL A 61 -6.99 16.61 14.37
C VAL A 61 -7.39 15.17 14.02
N CYS A 62 -7.68 14.32 15.02
CA CYS A 62 -8.21 12.97 14.78
C CYS A 62 -9.56 12.99 14.04
N TRP A 63 -10.48 13.89 14.41
CA TRP A 63 -11.75 14.05 13.71
C TRP A 63 -11.59 14.58 12.29
N ILE A 64 -10.66 15.50 12.07
CA ILE A 64 -10.33 16.02 10.74
C ILE A 64 -9.80 14.88 9.84
N LEU A 65 -8.88 14.06 10.35
CA LEU A 65 -8.38 12.89 9.63
C LEU A 65 -9.48 11.85 9.36
N ALA A 66 -10.35 11.59 10.34
CA ALA A 66 -11.50 10.71 10.16
C ALA A 66 -12.45 11.22 9.05
N GLY A 67 -12.74 12.52 9.03
CA GLY A 67 -13.52 13.16 7.97
C GLY A 67 -12.84 13.05 6.60
N LEU A 68 -11.52 13.24 6.53
CA LEU A 68 -10.73 13.10 5.30
C LEU A 68 -10.80 11.66 4.75
N TYR A 69 -10.76 10.65 5.62
CA TYR A 69 -10.97 9.25 5.25
C TYR A 69 -12.40 8.98 4.76
N LEU A 70 -13.40 9.59 5.41
CA LEU A 70 -14.79 9.47 4.98
C LEU A 70 -14.99 10.05 3.57
N VAL A 71 -14.40 11.22 3.30
CA VAL A 71 -14.37 11.83 1.97
C VAL A 71 -13.67 10.93 0.96
N SER A 72 -12.54 10.30 1.34
CA SER A 72 -11.85 9.32 0.48
C SER A 72 -12.75 8.12 0.11
N ALA A 73 -13.52 7.61 1.07
CA ALA A 73 -14.47 6.53 0.81
C ALA A 73 -15.59 6.94 -0.16
N ILE A 74 -16.12 8.17 -0.01
CA ILE A 74 -17.11 8.72 -0.94
C ILE A 74 -16.51 8.91 -2.33
N LEU A 75 -15.30 9.44 -2.43
CA LEU A 75 -14.60 9.66 -3.69
C LEU A 75 -14.30 8.32 -4.40
N THR A 76 -13.95 7.28 -3.63
CA THR A 76 -13.77 5.91 -4.13
C THR A 76 -15.05 5.35 -4.75
N ARG A 77 -16.23 5.72 -4.23
CA ARG A 77 -17.53 5.32 -4.81
C ARG A 77 -17.80 5.97 -6.18
N PHE A 78 -17.21 7.14 -6.46
CA PHE A 78 -17.34 7.84 -7.74
C PHE A 78 -16.27 7.43 -8.76
N ILE A 79 -15.21 6.75 -8.33
CA ILE A 79 -14.23 6.14 -9.23
C ILE A 79 -14.92 5.00 -9.98
N THR A 80 -15.31 5.27 -11.22
CA THR A 80 -15.61 4.23 -12.20
C THR A 80 -14.33 3.44 -12.42
N LEU A 81 -14.29 2.21 -11.93
CA LEU A 81 -13.19 1.31 -12.22
C LEU A 81 -13.20 1.02 -13.72
N PRO A 82 -12.21 1.43 -14.53
CA PRO A 82 -11.93 0.67 -15.73
C PRO A 82 -11.61 -0.75 -15.24
N VAL A 83 -12.31 -1.74 -15.79
CA VAL A 83 -12.32 -3.19 -15.46
C VAL A 83 -10.93 -3.84 -15.32
N HIS A 84 -9.83 -3.14 -15.59
CA HIS A 84 -8.47 -3.61 -15.37
C HIS A 84 -7.87 -3.32 -13.99
N ALA A 85 -8.49 -2.46 -13.15
CA ALA A 85 -7.89 -2.12 -11.84
C ALA A 85 -8.06 -3.21 -10.76
N SER A 86 -8.87 -4.25 -10.99
CA SER A 86 -9.15 -5.30 -10.01
C SER A 86 -8.61 -6.69 -10.38
N SER A 87 -7.91 -6.83 -11.51
CA SER A 87 -7.59 -8.16 -12.06
C SER A 87 -6.18 -8.69 -11.76
N GLU A 88 -5.26 -7.88 -11.23
CA GLU A 88 -3.86 -8.30 -11.06
C GLU A 88 -3.34 -8.35 -9.61
N LEU A 89 -4.15 -7.97 -8.60
CA LEU A 89 -3.76 -8.16 -7.19
C LEU A 89 -3.81 -9.64 -6.75
N THR A 90 -4.36 -10.53 -7.57
CA THR A 90 -4.53 -11.96 -7.24
C THR A 90 -3.80 -12.92 -8.19
N LYS A 91 -3.23 -12.48 -9.32
CA LYS A 91 -2.67 -13.43 -10.31
C LYS A 91 -1.30 -13.01 -10.85
N GLU A 92 -0.28 -13.67 -10.29
CA GLU A 92 1.03 -13.99 -10.87
C GLU A 92 2.22 -13.01 -10.85
N PRO A 93 3.31 -13.56 -10.29
CA PRO A 93 4.66 -13.52 -10.85
C PRO A 93 5.43 -14.83 -10.65
N VAL A 94 4.77 -15.90 -10.17
CA VAL A 94 5.48 -17.13 -9.81
C VAL A 94 5.85 -17.96 -11.06
N VAL A 95 5.26 -17.66 -12.22
CA VAL A 95 5.38 -18.50 -13.42
C VAL A 95 6.61 -18.17 -14.28
N THR A 96 7.10 -16.93 -14.28
CA THR A 96 8.23 -16.55 -15.17
C THR A 96 9.62 -16.72 -14.54
N THR A 97 9.72 -17.19 -13.29
CA THR A 97 11.00 -17.56 -12.65
C THR A 97 11.27 -19.06 -12.64
N LEU A 98 10.31 -19.89 -13.09
CA LEU A 98 10.41 -21.36 -13.07
C LEU A 98 10.84 -21.98 -14.42
N GLU A 99 10.96 -21.19 -15.50
CA GLU A 99 11.47 -21.68 -16.79
C GLU A 99 12.92 -22.21 -16.74
N PRO A 100 13.88 -21.55 -16.04
CA PRO A 100 15.25 -22.06 -15.96
C PRO A 100 15.34 -23.37 -15.15
N LEU A 101 14.45 -23.58 -14.19
CA LEU A 101 14.48 -24.75 -13.28
C LEU A 101 13.85 -26.00 -13.91
N ARG A 102 12.93 -25.85 -14.88
CA ARG A 102 12.37 -26.99 -15.63
C ARG A 102 13.40 -27.65 -16.57
N THR A 103 14.43 -26.91 -16.99
CA THR A 103 15.56 -27.46 -17.78
C THR A 103 16.51 -28.28 -16.90
N ILE A 104 16.65 -27.94 -15.62
CA ILE A 104 17.54 -28.64 -14.68
C ILE A 104 16.90 -29.94 -14.16
N GLU A 105 15.57 -30.01 -14.02
CA GLU A 105 14.87 -31.23 -13.57
C GLU A 105 14.82 -32.34 -14.65
N LYS A 106 15.22 -32.05 -15.89
CA LYS A 106 15.17 -33.00 -17.02
C LYS A 106 16.54 -33.50 -17.51
N THR A 107 17.62 -33.21 -16.78
CA THR A 107 18.97 -33.76 -17.03
C THR A 107 19.42 -34.56 -15.81
#